data_AF-A0A560L459-F1
#
_entry.id   AF-A0A560L459-F1
#
_cell.length_a   1.000
_cell.length_b   1.000
_cell.length_c   1.000
_cell.angle_alpha   90.00
_cell.angle_beta   90.00
_cell.angle_gamma   90.00
#
_symmetry.space_group_name_H-M   'P 1'
#
loop_
_entity.id
_entity.type
_entity.pdbx_description
1 polymer ?
#
loop_
_entity_poly.entity_id
_entity_poly.type
_entity_poly.pdbx_seq_one_letter_code
_entity_poly.pdbx_strand_id
1 'polypeptide(L)'
;MSDSTPAYSKMFSGKRLLIVEDDYFLTERTSRKLCSLGAILIGPMTDVPHALDLIENNLVDAAIIDIRLDPDLAYAMAEALEEVGLPYVFAIADNPPPQFPGFVLREKVDDIEHIAMALFGARRLDV
;
A
#
# COMPACT_ATOMS: atom_id res chain seq x y z
N MET A 1 12.01 0.98 -29.02
CA MET A 1 11.57 1.91 -27.95
C MET A 1 12.09 1.31 -26.66
N SER A 2 13.05 1.98 -26.01
CA SER A 2 13.65 1.49 -24.77
C SER A 2 12.60 1.66 -23.68
N ASP A 3 11.87 0.59 -23.38
CA ASP A 3 10.90 0.55 -22.29
C ASP A 3 11.69 0.40 -20.99
N SER A 4 12.26 1.52 -20.54
CA SER A 4 12.97 1.61 -19.28
C SER A 4 11.91 1.60 -18.17
N THR A 5 11.34 0.43 -17.90
CA THR A 5 10.42 0.27 -16.78
C THR A 5 11.19 0.68 -15.51
N PRO A 6 10.73 1.68 -14.75
CA PRO A 6 11.46 2.19 -13.60
C PRO A 6 11.82 1.06 -12.62
N ALA A 7 12.96 1.13 -11.93
CA ALA A 7 13.43 0.04 -11.07
C ALA A 7 12.39 -0.41 -10.03
N TYR A 8 11.56 0.52 -9.53
CA TYR A 8 10.48 0.24 -8.58
C TYR A 8 9.34 -0.62 -9.16
N SER A 9 9.16 -0.65 -10.49
CA SER A 9 8.08 -1.41 -11.14
C SER A 9 8.11 -2.90 -10.79
N LYS A 10 9.31 -3.49 -10.73
CA LYS A 10 9.51 -4.89 -10.40
C LYS A 10 9.20 -5.22 -8.95
N MET A 11 9.15 -4.22 -8.06
CA MET A 11 8.88 -4.43 -6.64
C MET A 11 7.43 -4.87 -6.38
N PHE A 12 6.49 -4.44 -7.23
CA PHE A 12 5.08 -4.84 -7.14
C PHE A 12 4.76 -6.17 -7.82
N SER A 13 5.62 -6.64 -8.71
CA SER A 13 5.33 -7.81 -9.55
C SER A 13 5.08 -9.07 -8.71
N GLY A 14 3.87 -9.62 -8.82
CA GLY A 14 3.43 -10.82 -8.10
C GLY A 14 3.08 -10.58 -6.63
N LYS A 15 3.10 -9.33 -6.15
CA LYS A 15 2.76 -8.99 -4.76
C LYS A 15 1.25 -8.82 -4.60
N ARG A 16 0.68 -9.51 -3.62
CA ARG A 16 -0.70 -9.36 -3.13
C ARG A 16 -0.77 -8.14 -2.22
N LEU A 17 -1.32 -7.06 -2.73
CA LEU A 17 -1.37 -5.78 -2.03
C LEU A 17 -2.77 -5.56 -1.48
N LEU A 18 -2.91 -5.63 -0.17
CA LEU A 18 -4.15 -5.30 0.53
C LEU A 18 -4.38 -3.80 0.49
N ILE A 19 -5.58 -3.37 0.10
CA ILE A 19 -6.01 -1.98 0.15
C ILE A 19 -7.19 -1.89 1.11
N VAL A 20 -7.03 -1.14 2.20
CA VAL A 20 -8.09 -0.89 3.20
C VAL A 20 -8.47 0.58 3.16
N GLU A 21 -9.76 0.85 3.00
CA GLU A 21 -10.30 2.20 2.86
C GLU A 21 -11.70 2.34 3.45
N ASP A 22 -12.14 3.57 3.69
CA ASP A 22 -13.52 3.89 4.08
C ASP A 22 -14.33 4.45 2.90
N ASP A 23 -13.75 5.36 2.09
CA ASP A 23 -14.46 5.95 0.94
C ASP A 23 -13.51 6.41 -0.19
N TYR A 24 -13.74 5.92 -1.42
CA TYR A 24 -13.07 6.30 -2.68
C TYR A 24 -11.56 6.60 -2.61
N PHE A 25 -10.81 5.81 -1.87
CA PHE A 25 -9.38 6.05 -1.65
C PHE A 25 -8.53 5.54 -2.83
N LEU A 26 -8.83 4.34 -3.35
CA LEU A 26 -8.19 3.81 -4.54
C LEU A 26 -8.90 4.25 -5.82
N THR A 27 -8.29 5.20 -6.53
CA THR A 27 -8.81 5.60 -7.85
C THR A 27 -8.59 4.53 -8.92
N GLU A 28 -9.46 4.51 -9.95
CA GLU A 28 -9.31 3.61 -11.11
C GLU A 28 -7.96 3.81 -11.85
N ARG A 29 -7.42 5.03 -11.84
CA ARG A 29 -6.12 5.35 -12.45
C ARG A 29 -4.98 4.71 -11.64
N THR A 30 -5.01 4.87 -10.33
CA THR A 30 -4.00 4.27 -9.44
C THR A 30 -4.09 2.75 -9.46
N SER A 31 -5.30 2.19 -9.41
CA SER A 31 -5.54 0.74 -9.52
C SER A 31 -4.94 0.15 -10.81
N ARG A 32 -5.29 0.72 -11.97
CA ARG A 32 -4.71 0.30 -13.26
C ARG A 32 -3.20 0.41 -13.27
N LYS A 33 -2.65 1.46 -12.67
CA LYS A 33 -1.19 1.64 -12.59
C LYS A 33 -0.55 0.52 -11.79
N LEU A 34 -1.02 0.22 -10.58
CA LEU A 34 -0.48 -0.86 -9.74
C LEU A 34 -0.60 -2.23 -10.42
N CYS A 35 -1.77 -2.54 -11.02
CA CYS A 35 -1.96 -3.77 -11.79
C CYS A 35 -1.02 -3.86 -13.00
N SER A 36 -0.76 -2.75 -13.70
CA SER A 36 0.20 -2.72 -14.82
C SER A 36 1.65 -2.99 -14.41
N LEU A 37 1.97 -2.81 -13.12
CA LEU A 37 3.27 -3.15 -12.52
C LEU A 37 3.30 -4.59 -11.99
N GLY A 38 2.20 -5.35 -12.15
CA GLY A 38 2.08 -6.74 -11.74
C GLY A 38 1.63 -6.95 -10.30
N ALA A 39 1.17 -5.89 -9.60
CA ALA A 39 0.51 -6.07 -8.30
C ALA A 39 -0.81 -6.84 -8.45
N ILE A 40 -1.12 -7.68 -7.47
CA ILE A 40 -2.40 -8.34 -7.31
C ILE A 40 -3.13 -7.58 -6.21
N LEU A 41 -4.08 -6.71 -6.57
CA LEU A 41 -4.81 -5.92 -5.60
C LEU A 41 -5.86 -6.79 -4.88
N ILE A 42 -5.84 -6.74 -3.55
CA ILE A 42 -6.83 -7.37 -2.67
C ILE A 42 -7.61 -6.23 -2.01
N GLY A 43 -8.89 -6.10 -2.35
CA GLY A 43 -9.69 -4.92 -2.02
C GLY A 43 -9.87 -3.97 -3.21
N PRO A 44 -10.33 -2.73 -2.98
CA PRO A 44 -10.47 -2.05 -1.69
C PRO A 44 -11.45 -2.71 -0.72
N MET A 45 -11.10 -2.75 0.56
CA MET A 45 -11.92 -3.32 1.62
C MET A 45 -12.32 -2.26 2.66
N THR A 46 -13.61 -2.22 3.00
CA THR A 46 -14.17 -1.46 4.12
C THR A 46 -14.42 -2.34 5.35
N ASP A 47 -14.30 -3.67 5.20
CA ASP A 47 -14.51 -4.66 6.27
C ASP A 47 -13.17 -4.97 6.95
N VAL A 48 -12.94 -4.30 8.09
CA VAL A 48 -11.70 -4.45 8.87
C VAL A 48 -11.53 -5.86 9.46
N PRO A 49 -12.56 -6.50 10.05
CA PRO A 49 -12.46 -7.90 10.46
C PRO A 49 -11.96 -8.83 9.35
N HIS A 50 -12.50 -8.71 8.13
CA HIS A 50 -12.03 -9.52 7.01
C HIS A 50 -10.60 -9.17 6.56
N ALA A 51 -10.23 -7.88 6.62
CA ALA A 51 -8.84 -7.46 6.36
C ALA A 51 -7.85 -8.07 7.37
N LEU A 52 -8.21 -8.10 8.65
CA LEU A 52 -7.43 -8.74 9.72
C LEU A 52 -7.27 -10.24 9.46
N ASP A 53 -8.34 -10.94 9.10
CA ASP A 53 -8.27 -12.37 8.75
C ASP A 53 -7.26 -12.63 7.62
N LEU A 54 -7.22 -11.78 6.59
CA LEU A 54 -6.26 -11.90 5.49
C LEU A 54 -4.81 -11.67 5.94
N ILE A 55 -4.60 -10.73 6.86
CA ILE A 55 -3.29 -10.40 7.44
C ILE A 55 -2.79 -11.58 8.28
N GLU A 56 -3.58 -12.04 9.24
CA GLU A 56 -3.22 -13.11 10.18
C GLU A 56 -2.93 -14.44 9.47
N ASN A 57 -3.66 -14.73 8.39
CA ASN A 57 -3.45 -15.93 7.58
C ASN A 57 -2.34 -15.79 6.51
N ASN A 58 -1.57 -14.68 6.51
CA ASN A 58 -0.51 -14.41 5.53
C ASN A 58 -1.00 -14.50 4.06
N LEU A 59 -2.24 -14.09 3.82
CA LEU A 59 -2.89 -14.14 2.51
C LEU A 59 -2.59 -12.91 1.64
N VAL A 60 -1.79 -11.98 2.16
CA VAL A 60 -1.31 -10.77 1.48
C VAL A 60 0.18 -10.58 1.75
N ASP A 61 0.85 -9.78 0.92
CA ASP A 61 2.30 -9.55 0.99
C ASP A 61 2.66 -8.13 1.47
N ALA A 62 1.69 -7.22 1.46
CA ALA A 62 1.79 -5.85 1.98
C ALA A 62 0.40 -5.22 2.10
N ALA A 63 0.30 -4.11 2.85
CA ALA A 63 -0.93 -3.33 2.95
C ALA A 63 -0.73 -1.83 2.68
N ILE A 64 -1.73 -1.20 2.06
CA ILE A 64 -1.90 0.25 2.02
C ILE A 64 -3.20 0.59 2.74
N ILE A 65 -3.10 1.35 3.81
CA ILE A 65 -4.22 1.73 4.66
C ILE A 65 -4.51 3.21 4.47
N ASP A 66 -5.77 3.56 4.23
CA ASP A 66 -6.19 4.97 4.25
C ASP A 66 -6.02 5.56 5.65
N ILE A 67 -5.25 6.65 5.76
CA ILE A 67 -5.05 7.36 7.03
C ILE A 67 -6.36 7.97 7.58
N ARG A 68 -7.40 8.09 6.75
CA ARG A 68 -8.71 8.63 7.13
C ARG A 68 -9.60 7.59 7.80
N LEU A 69 -9.21 6.31 7.79
CA LEU A 69 -9.92 5.26 8.52
C LEU A 69 -10.01 5.63 10.02
N ASP A 70 -11.03 5.11 10.69
CA ASP A 70 -11.13 5.21 12.13
C ASP A 70 -9.79 4.85 12.81
N PRO A 71 -9.24 5.71 13.69
CA PRO A 71 -7.93 5.49 14.28
C PRO A 71 -7.80 4.17 15.01
N ASP A 72 -8.81 3.74 15.77
CA ASP A 72 -8.74 2.50 16.55
C ASP A 72 -8.65 1.29 15.62
N LEU A 73 -9.38 1.31 14.49
CA LEU A 73 -9.29 0.29 13.45
C LEU A 73 -7.93 0.31 12.73
N ALA A 74 -7.42 1.51 12.41
CA ALA A 74 -6.12 1.68 11.78
C ALA A 74 -4.98 1.15 12.67
N TYR A 75 -5.03 1.42 13.97
CA TYR A 75 -4.07 0.92 14.95
C TYR A 75 -4.14 -0.60 15.10
N ALA A 76 -5.34 -1.19 15.20
CA ALA A 76 -5.49 -2.64 15.29
C ALA A 76 -4.89 -3.37 14.09
N MET A 77 -5.09 -2.84 12.87
CA MET A 77 -4.47 -3.42 11.68
C MET A 77 -2.96 -3.26 11.66
N ALA A 78 -2.44 -2.11 12.07
CA ALA A 78 -1.00 -1.88 12.16
C ALA A 78 -0.34 -2.87 13.13
N GLU A 79 -0.94 -3.09 14.31
CA GLU A 79 -0.48 -4.08 15.28
C GLU A 79 -0.47 -5.49 14.66
N ALA A 80 -1.57 -5.91 14.03
CA ALA A 80 -1.64 -7.21 13.37
C ALA A 80 -0.58 -7.38 12.27
N LEU A 81 -0.37 -6.35 11.44
CA LEU A 81 0.67 -6.34 10.39
C LEU A 81 2.08 -6.45 10.97
N GLU A 82 2.34 -5.76 12.09
CA GLU A 82 3.62 -5.83 12.80
C GLU A 82 3.87 -7.20 13.42
N GLU A 83 2.84 -7.81 14.03
CA GLU A 83 2.92 -9.15 14.63
C GLU A 83 3.31 -10.23 13.60
N VAL A 84 2.75 -10.16 12.39
CA VAL A 84 3.09 -11.10 11.29
C VAL A 84 4.29 -10.65 10.46
N GLY A 85 4.83 -9.45 10.71
CA GLY A 85 5.99 -8.90 10.01
C GLY A 85 5.72 -8.50 8.55
N LEU A 86 4.46 -8.18 8.21
CA LEU A 86 4.08 -7.72 6.88
C LEU A 86 4.32 -6.20 6.73
N PRO A 87 4.94 -5.74 5.63
CA PRO A 87 5.17 -4.32 5.40
C PRO A 87 3.86 -3.60 5.08
N TYR A 88 3.72 -2.38 5.60
CA TYR A 88 2.54 -1.56 5.34
C TYR A 88 2.87 -0.07 5.31
N VAL A 89 1.98 0.72 4.71
CA VAL A 89 2.02 2.18 4.74
C VAL A 89 0.63 2.76 5.00
N PHE A 90 0.59 3.88 5.71
CA PHE A 90 -0.57 4.76 5.74
C PHE A 90 -0.45 5.79 4.61
N ALA A 91 -1.49 5.92 3.80
CA ALA A 91 -1.50 6.86 2.69
C ALA A 91 -2.77 7.71 2.65
N ILE A 92 -2.73 8.76 1.84
CA ILE A 92 -3.90 9.57 1.43
C ILE A 92 -4.09 9.46 -0.09
N ALA A 93 -5.32 9.56 -0.58
CA ALA A 93 -5.59 9.54 -2.02
C ALA A 93 -5.21 10.84 -2.72
N ASP A 94 -5.57 11.99 -2.14
CA ASP A 94 -5.41 13.30 -2.77
C ASP A 94 -5.25 14.45 -1.75
N ASN A 95 -4.93 15.64 -2.28
CA ASN A 95 -4.85 16.91 -1.55
C ASN A 95 -4.10 16.86 -0.20
N PRO A 96 -2.87 16.33 -0.14
CA PRO A 96 -2.04 16.48 1.07
C PRO A 96 -1.89 17.95 1.44
N PRO A 97 -1.80 18.28 2.74
CA PRO A 97 -1.29 19.57 3.14
C PRO A 97 0.13 19.77 2.55
N PRO A 98 0.56 21.02 2.30
CA PRO A 98 1.94 21.29 1.92
C PRO A 98 2.91 20.60 2.90
N GLN A 99 3.91 19.89 2.37
CA GLN A 99 4.91 19.16 3.15
C GLN A 99 4.38 17.95 3.95
N PHE A 100 3.36 17.26 3.45
CA PHE A 100 2.92 15.99 4.04
C PHE A 100 4.05 14.94 4.03
N PRO A 101 4.49 14.44 5.20
CA PRO A 101 5.64 13.53 5.29
C PRO A 101 5.30 12.07 4.97
N GLY A 102 4.01 11.74 4.80
CA GLY A 102 3.53 10.38 4.54
C GLY A 102 3.43 10.03 3.06
N PHE A 103 2.64 9.00 2.77
CA PHE A 103 2.48 8.48 1.42
C PHE A 103 1.21 9.02 0.73
N VAL A 104 1.30 9.21 -0.58
CA VAL A 104 0.17 9.65 -1.39
C VAL A 104 -0.09 8.59 -2.47
N LEU A 105 -1.31 8.08 -2.56
CA LEU A 105 -1.68 6.95 -3.44
C LEU A 105 -2.24 7.45 -4.78
N ARG A 106 -1.36 7.97 -5.64
CA ARG A 106 -1.71 8.44 -7.00
C ARG A 106 -0.90 7.70 -8.06
N GLU A 107 -1.36 7.73 -9.31
CA GLU A 107 -0.71 7.05 -10.43
C GLU A 107 0.63 7.67 -10.87
N LYS A 108 1.07 8.74 -10.22
CA LYS A 108 2.32 9.44 -10.52
C LYS A 108 3.52 8.56 -10.17
N VAL A 109 4.56 8.67 -10.98
CA VAL A 109 5.80 7.89 -10.85
C VAL A 109 6.38 8.03 -9.44
N ASP A 110 6.62 9.25 -8.98
CA ASP A 110 7.26 9.52 -7.68
C ASP A 110 6.42 9.00 -6.50
N ASP A 111 5.10 9.12 -6.57
CA ASP A 111 4.18 8.64 -5.54
C ASP A 111 4.22 7.10 -5.43
N ILE A 112 4.14 6.42 -6.58
CA ILE A 112 4.20 4.95 -6.65
C ILE A 112 5.59 4.44 -6.27
N GLU A 113 6.65 5.12 -6.68
CA GLU A 113 8.02 4.78 -6.32
C GLU A 113 8.25 4.87 -4.82
N HIS A 114 7.78 5.95 -4.20
CA HIS A 114 7.91 6.16 -2.76
C HIS A 114 7.21 5.05 -1.95
N ILE A 115 5.99 4.66 -2.36
CA ILE A 115 5.26 3.54 -1.77
C ILE A 115 6.00 2.22 -1.99
N ALA A 116 6.50 1.96 -3.21
CA ALA A 116 7.24 0.73 -3.51
C ALA A 116 8.48 0.57 -2.64
N MET A 117 9.24 1.66 -2.46
CA MET A 117 10.45 1.66 -1.64
C MET A 117 10.12 1.43 -0.16
N ALA A 118 9.03 2.00 0.34
CA ALA A 118 8.63 1.79 1.73
C ALA A 118 8.17 0.34 1.99
N LEU A 119 7.41 -0.24 1.07
CA LEU A 119 6.88 -1.60 1.22
C LEU A 119 7.91 -2.70 0.94
N PHE A 120 8.75 -2.50 -0.08
CA PHE A 120 9.58 -3.56 -0.65
C PHE A 120 11.03 -3.16 -0.90
N GLY A 121 11.41 -1.93 -0.56
CA GLY A 121 12.81 -1.52 -0.59
C GLY A 121 13.64 -2.38 0.36
N ALA A 122 14.90 -2.62 0.01
CA ALA A 122 15.80 -3.33 0.90
C ALA A 122 15.92 -2.51 2.20
N ARG A 123 15.35 -3.03 3.29
CA ARG A 123 15.51 -2.45 4.63
C ARG A 123 17.03 -2.45 4.90
N ARG A 124 17.66 -1.28 4.92
CA ARG A 124 18.97 -1.15 5.56
C ARG A 124 18.72 -1.47 7.03
N LEU A 125 19.00 -2.71 7.40
CA LEU A 125 19.25 -3.06 8.78
C LEU A 125 20.56 -2.34 9.13
N ASP A 126 20.45 -1.08 9.49
CA ASP A 126 21.53 -0.41 10.20
C ASP A 126 21.53 -1.06 11.61
N VAL A 127 22.60 -1.82 11.84
CA VAL A 127 22.94 -2.57 13.07
C VAL A 127 23.28 -1.61 14.20
#